data_AF-A0A4P6YIM8-F1
#
_entry.id   AF-A0A4P6YIM8-F1
#
_cell.length_a   1.000
_cell.length_b   1.000
_cell.length_c   1.000
_cell.angle_alpha   90.00
_cell.angle_beta   90.00
_cell.angle_gamma   90.00
#
_symmetry.space_group_name_H-M   'P 1'
#
loop_
_entity.id
_entity.type
_entity.pdbx_description
1 polymer ?
#
loop_
_entity_poly.entity_id
_entity_poly.type
_entity_poly.pdbx_seq_one_letter_code
_entity_poly.pdbx_strand_id
1 'polypeptide(L)'
;MRKLTLSLAFLFSSFLIQAQIAKIVTRVDEAGDVASFELDCTVKFPTLAKGLKYNITRHEFKGPELKNTYHLMLVMDGFFTSTLNEVMTISIVFSDGSKVSEIETIESDGYFDGACTINMKSPPELSLKHYLKKVVVNTGKKEVVYEVSAQKSKEYRKNIENIVNAK
;
A
#
# COMPACT_ATOMS: atom_id res chain seq x y z
N MET A 1 -47.35 -9.15 -10.89
CA MET A 1 -45.95 -9.62 -11.03
C MET A 1 -45.04 -8.62 -11.75
N ARG A 2 -45.23 -7.29 -11.59
CA ARG A 2 -44.41 -6.26 -12.26
C ARG A 2 -43.54 -5.42 -11.30
N LYS A 3 -43.72 -5.63 -9.99
CA LYS A 3 -42.98 -4.94 -8.91
C LYS A 3 -41.82 -5.78 -8.33
N LEU A 4 -41.73 -7.08 -8.67
CA LEU A 4 -40.61 -7.94 -8.26
C LEU A 4 -39.39 -7.82 -9.18
N THR A 5 -39.58 -7.43 -10.45
CA THR A 5 -38.49 -7.35 -11.43
C THR A 5 -37.61 -6.10 -11.26
N LEU A 6 -38.12 -5.02 -10.65
CA LEU A 6 -37.30 -3.83 -10.37
C LEU A 6 -36.38 -3.98 -9.15
N SER A 7 -36.78 -4.76 -8.15
CA SER A 7 -35.98 -4.96 -6.93
C SER A 7 -34.78 -5.88 -7.15
N LEU A 8 -34.83 -6.76 -8.17
CA LEU A 8 -33.72 -7.64 -8.50
C LEU A 8 -32.61 -6.94 -9.30
N ALA A 9 -32.94 -5.91 -10.09
CA ALA A 9 -31.96 -5.12 -10.85
C ALA A 9 -31.04 -4.28 -9.94
N PHE A 10 -31.53 -3.84 -8.77
CA PHE A 10 -30.73 -3.11 -7.78
C PHE A 10 -29.79 -4.00 -6.96
N LEU A 11 -30.06 -5.31 -6.88
CA LEU A 11 -29.19 -6.28 -6.19
C LEU A 11 -28.01 -6.73 -7.05
N PHE A 12 -28.08 -6.59 -8.38
CA PHE A 12 -26.96 -6.89 -9.28
C PHE A 12 -26.05 -5.68 -9.58
N SER A 13 -26.54 -4.44 -9.44
CA SER A 13 -25.69 -3.25 -9.64
C SER A 13 -24.74 -2.97 -8.47
N SER A 14 -25.00 -3.55 -7.29
CA SER A 14 -24.20 -3.36 -6.08
C SER A 14 -23.00 -4.32 -5.96
N PHE A 15 -22.88 -5.31 -6.86
CA PHE A 15 -21.74 -6.23 -6.90
C PHE A 15 -20.62 -5.84 -7.88
N LEU A 16 -20.73 -4.68 -8.53
CA LEU A 16 -19.65 -4.10 -9.32
C LEU A 16 -18.87 -3.07 -8.49
N ILE A 17 -18.44 -3.44 -7.28
CA ILE A 17 -17.20 -2.86 -6.77
C ILE A 17 -16.09 -3.51 -7.59
N GLN A 18 -15.90 -3.04 -8.82
CA GLN A 18 -14.73 -3.38 -9.60
C GLN A 18 -13.54 -3.02 -8.72
N ALA A 19 -12.75 -4.03 -8.35
CA ALA A 19 -11.43 -3.84 -7.77
C ALA A 19 -10.74 -2.76 -8.63
N GLN A 20 -10.51 -1.58 -8.05
CA GLN A 20 -9.87 -0.49 -8.75
C GLN A 20 -8.40 -0.86 -8.85
N ILE A 21 -8.08 -1.64 -9.89
CA ILE A 21 -6.70 -1.98 -10.23
C ILE A 21 -6.09 -0.67 -10.70
N ALA A 22 -5.16 -0.14 -9.92
CA ALA A 22 -4.52 1.11 -10.30
C ALA A 22 -3.70 0.90 -11.57
N LYS A 23 -3.80 1.84 -12.50
CA LYS A 23 -2.95 1.89 -13.69
C LYS A 23 -1.49 1.98 -13.24
N ILE A 24 -0.56 1.46 -14.03
CA ILE A 24 0.87 1.60 -13.76
C ILE A 24 1.42 2.75 -14.60
N VAL A 25 2.22 3.61 -13.96
CA VAL A 25 3.01 4.65 -14.60
C VAL A 25 4.45 4.15 -14.68
N THR A 26 5.03 4.23 -15.88
CA THR A 26 6.45 4.00 -16.11
C THR A 26 7.16 5.36 -16.12
N ARG A 27 8.19 5.51 -15.29
CA ARG A 27 9.06 6.68 -15.32
C ARG A 27 10.37 6.33 -16.01
N VAL A 28 10.87 7.27 -16.80
CA VAL A 28 12.18 7.20 -17.44
C VAL A 28 13.12 8.22 -16.81
N ASP A 29 14.41 7.92 -16.79
CA ASP A 29 15.46 8.85 -16.35
C ASP A 29 15.87 9.82 -17.49
N GLU A 30 16.83 10.70 -17.20
CA GLU A 30 17.35 11.69 -18.16
C GLU A 30 18.01 11.06 -19.38
N ALA A 31 18.47 9.81 -19.29
CA ALA A 31 19.05 9.07 -20.40
C ALA A 31 17.99 8.35 -21.27
N GLY A 32 16.71 8.42 -20.89
CA GLY A 32 15.61 7.74 -21.56
C GLY A 32 15.44 6.28 -21.13
N ASP A 33 16.14 5.87 -20.07
CA ASP A 33 16.10 4.53 -19.52
C ASP A 33 14.98 4.39 -18.50
N VAL A 34 14.34 3.21 -18.42
CA VAL A 34 13.30 2.99 -17.41
C VAL A 34 13.91 3.07 -16.00
N ALA A 35 13.37 3.99 -15.20
CA ALA A 35 13.80 4.27 -13.84
C ALA A 35 12.89 3.62 -12.79
N SER A 36 11.57 3.64 -13.01
CA SER A 36 10.62 3.03 -12.08
C SER A 36 9.26 2.71 -12.67
N PHE A 37 8.53 1.87 -11.94
CA PHE A 37 7.11 1.57 -12.15
C PHE A 37 6.36 1.85 -10.86
N GLU A 38 5.27 2.61 -10.93
CA GLU A 38 4.47 2.98 -9.75
C GLU A 38 2.98 2.93 -10.05
N LEU A 39 2.14 2.81 -9.02
CA LEU A 39 0.70 2.93 -9.21
C LEU A 39 0.36 4.39 -9.53
N ASP A 40 -0.54 4.57 -10.50
CA ASP A 40 -1.09 5.87 -10.88
C ASP A 40 -2.04 6.36 -9.78
N CYS A 41 -1.49 7.14 -8.87
CA CYS A 41 -2.22 7.75 -7.76
C CYS A 41 -2.65 9.21 -8.05
N THR A 42 -2.56 9.68 -9.30
CA THR A 42 -2.87 11.09 -9.66
C THR A 42 -4.30 11.51 -9.31
N VAL A 43 -5.26 10.61 -9.48
CA VAL A 43 -6.67 10.86 -9.13
C VAL A 43 -6.95 10.52 -7.67
N LYS A 44 -6.45 9.36 -7.22
CA LYS A 44 -6.70 8.86 -5.87
C LYS A 44 -5.74 7.74 -5.52
N PHE A 45 -5.26 7.75 -4.27
CA PHE A 45 -4.56 6.60 -3.72
C PHE A 45 -5.50 5.41 -3.44
N PRO A 46 -5.09 4.19 -3.79
CA PRO A 46 -5.69 2.96 -3.26
C PRO A 46 -5.78 2.97 -1.73
N THR A 47 -6.88 2.44 -1.19
CA THR A 47 -7.14 2.43 0.26
C THR A 47 -7.09 1.00 0.80
N LEU A 48 -6.28 0.76 1.84
CA LEU A 48 -6.17 -0.53 2.56
C LEU A 48 -7.23 -0.67 3.64
N ALA A 49 -7.44 0.40 4.43
CA ALA A 49 -8.34 0.45 5.56
C ALA A 49 -8.75 1.91 5.82
N LYS A 50 -9.64 2.15 6.79
CA LYS A 50 -10.18 3.48 7.13
C LYS A 50 -9.08 4.56 7.20
N GLY A 51 -8.99 5.40 6.18
CA GLY A 51 -8.00 6.49 6.06
C GLY A 51 -6.56 6.04 5.75
N LEU A 52 -6.27 4.74 5.74
CA LEU A 52 -4.97 4.19 5.37
C LEU A 52 -4.92 3.91 3.86
N LYS A 53 -4.14 4.72 3.17
CA LYS A 53 -3.88 4.68 1.74
C LYS A 53 -2.48 4.14 1.46
N TYR A 54 -2.22 3.75 0.21
CA TYR A 54 -0.90 3.25 -0.16
C TYR A 54 -0.51 3.52 -1.62
N ASN A 55 0.79 3.50 -1.89
CA ASN A 55 1.38 3.37 -3.22
C ASN A 55 2.46 2.28 -3.21
N ILE A 56 2.71 1.67 -4.36
CA ILE A 56 3.80 0.71 -4.56
C ILE A 56 4.67 1.24 -5.69
N THR A 57 5.97 1.32 -5.44
CA THR A 57 6.97 1.69 -6.45
C THR A 57 8.02 0.60 -6.57
N ARG A 58 8.36 0.23 -7.81
CA ARG A 58 9.51 -0.60 -8.17
C ARG A 58 10.53 0.28 -8.88
N HIS A 59 11.72 0.45 -8.32
CA HIS A 59 12.83 1.07 -9.04
C HIS A 59 13.60 0.02 -9.82
N GLU A 60 13.86 0.31 -11.08
CA GLU A 60 14.69 -0.53 -11.94
C GLU A 60 16.15 -0.15 -11.77
N PHE A 61 17.00 -1.17 -11.55
CA PHE A 61 18.44 -0.98 -11.52
C PHE A 61 19.06 -1.64 -12.74
N LYS A 62 19.81 -0.85 -13.51
CA LYS A 62 20.62 -1.34 -14.61
C LYS A 62 22.05 -1.56 -14.11
N GLY A 63 22.54 -2.78 -14.19
CA GLY A 63 23.90 -3.14 -13.73
C GLY A 63 24.04 -4.64 -13.46
N PRO A 64 25.25 -5.15 -13.20
CA PRO A 64 25.50 -6.60 -13.03
C PRO A 64 24.73 -7.23 -11.87
N GLU A 65 24.26 -6.41 -10.92
CA GLU A 65 23.50 -6.87 -9.76
C GLU A 65 21.97 -6.83 -9.94
N LEU A 66 21.41 -6.41 -11.09
CA LEU A 66 19.97 -6.35 -11.47
C LEU A 66 18.96 -6.67 -10.36
N LYS A 67 18.94 -5.87 -9.28
CA LYS A 67 18.05 -6.06 -8.13
C LYS A 67 17.17 -4.85 -8.03
N ASN A 68 15.95 -4.99 -8.52
CA ASN A 68 14.94 -3.97 -8.38
C ASN A 68 14.65 -3.73 -6.90
N THR A 69 14.45 -2.48 -6.48
CA THR A 69 13.98 -2.19 -5.12
C THR A 69 12.48 -1.95 -5.15
N TYR A 70 11.81 -2.36 -4.08
CA TYR A 70 10.36 -2.24 -3.95
C TYR A 70 10.04 -1.44 -2.69
N HIS A 71 9.20 -0.43 -2.85
CA HIS A 71 8.78 0.45 -1.76
C HIS A 71 7.27 0.41 -1.61
N LEU A 72 6.80 0.24 -0.38
CA LEU A 72 5.41 0.41 0.00
C LEU A 72 5.28 1.72 0.77
N MET A 73 4.77 2.75 0.12
CA MET A 73 4.43 3.99 0.78
C MET A 73 3.04 3.87 1.39
N LEU A 74 2.89 4.15 2.67
CA LEU A 74 1.62 4.17 3.39
C LEU A 74 1.31 5.61 3.77
N VAL A 75 0.11 6.07 3.44
CA VAL A 75 -0.36 7.43 3.73
C VAL A 75 -1.55 7.33 4.68
N MET A 76 -1.45 7.96 5.84
CA MET A 76 -2.40 7.91 6.93
C MET A 76 -3.14 9.23 7.05
N ASP A 77 -4.43 9.24 6.70
CA ASP A 77 -5.27 10.42 6.84
C ASP A 77 -5.40 10.81 8.33
N GLY A 78 -5.03 12.04 8.67
CA GLY A 78 -5.30 12.63 9.97
C GLY A 78 -4.50 12.04 11.14
N PHE A 79 -3.37 11.39 10.88
CA PHE A 79 -2.49 10.90 11.93
C PHE A 79 -1.68 12.06 12.52
N PHE A 80 -2.31 12.84 13.40
CA PHE A 80 -1.69 13.90 14.17
C PHE A 80 -1.51 13.42 15.60
N THR A 81 -0.28 13.10 15.99
CA THR A 81 0.03 12.82 17.39
C THR A 81 1.28 13.59 17.78
N SER A 82 1.18 14.44 18.80
CA SER A 82 2.35 14.98 19.49
C SER A 82 3.01 13.85 20.28
N THR A 83 3.83 13.09 19.60
CA THR A 83 4.60 12.01 20.21
C THR A 83 5.88 12.60 20.73
N LEU A 84 5.81 13.08 21.98
CA LEU A 84 6.98 13.26 22.83
C LEU A 84 7.66 11.89 22.93
N ASN A 85 8.62 11.61 22.04
CA ASN A 85 9.60 10.52 21.95
C ASN A 85 9.79 10.18 20.45
N GLU A 86 11.01 10.35 19.97
CA GLU A 86 11.41 10.70 18.59
C GLU A 86 11.25 9.59 17.51
N VAL A 87 10.60 8.46 17.82
CA VAL A 87 10.52 7.31 16.92
C VAL A 87 9.15 6.65 16.88
N MET A 88 8.72 6.30 15.67
CA MET A 88 7.52 5.51 15.40
C MET A 88 7.91 4.25 14.64
N THR A 89 7.26 3.13 14.96
CA THR A 89 7.40 1.89 14.21
C THR A 89 6.13 1.62 13.42
N ILE A 90 6.25 1.46 12.11
CA ILE A 90 5.17 0.93 11.27
C ILE A 90 5.48 -0.52 10.94
N SER A 91 4.46 -1.38 11.02
CA SER A 91 4.57 -2.80 10.74
C SER A 91 3.45 -3.29 9.85
N ILE A 92 3.79 -3.98 8.77
CA ILE A 92 2.83 -4.79 8.00
C ILE A 92 2.87 -6.22 8.51
N VAL A 93 1.69 -6.79 8.76
CA VAL A 93 1.53 -8.16 9.26
C VAL A 93 0.74 -8.96 8.23
N PHE A 94 1.30 -10.09 7.82
CA PHE A 94 0.70 -10.98 6.84
C PHE A 94 -0.11 -12.11 7.49
N SER A 95 -0.85 -12.84 6.67
CA SER A 95 -1.75 -13.91 7.11
C SER A 95 -1.05 -15.10 7.76
N ASP A 96 0.22 -15.33 7.45
CA ASP A 96 1.08 -16.36 8.06
C ASP A 96 1.71 -15.90 9.39
N GLY A 97 1.44 -14.66 9.82
CA GLY A 97 2.02 -14.07 11.03
C GLY A 97 3.38 -13.41 10.83
N SER A 98 3.95 -13.48 9.62
CA SER A 98 5.18 -12.75 9.30
C SER A 98 4.95 -11.25 9.35
N LYS A 99 6.02 -10.52 9.67
CA LYS A 99 6.00 -9.07 9.88
C LYS A 99 7.18 -8.42 9.19
N VAL A 100 6.93 -7.30 8.51
CA VAL A 100 7.96 -6.37 8.05
C VAL A 100 7.72 -5.04 8.75
N SER A 101 8.78 -4.42 9.26
CA SER A 101 8.69 -3.20 10.06
C SER A 101 9.75 -2.19 9.61
N GLU A 102 9.40 -0.91 9.71
CA GLU A 102 10.31 0.21 9.50
C GLU A 102 10.18 1.17 10.69
N ILE A 103 11.28 1.85 11.04
CA ILE A 103 11.30 2.89 12.06
C ILE A 103 11.37 4.23 11.35
N GLU A 104 10.43 5.11 11.65
CA GLU A 104 10.41 6.49 11.17
C GLU A 104 10.78 7.41 12.34
N THR A 105 11.74 8.29 12.11
CA THR A 105 12.09 9.37 13.04
C THR A 105 11.12 10.51 12.83
N ILE A 106 10.52 11.00 13.91
CA ILE A 106 9.59 12.12 13.84
C ILE A 106 10.41 13.41 13.89
N GLU A 107 10.01 14.41 13.09
CA GLU A 107 10.69 15.69 12.99
C GLU A 107 10.88 16.32 14.38
N SER A 108 11.91 17.16 14.51
CA SER A 108 12.30 17.76 15.80
C SER A 108 11.23 18.66 16.43
N ASP A 109 10.26 19.11 15.64
CA ASP A 109 9.09 19.87 16.07
C ASP A 109 7.93 18.95 16.55
N GLY A 110 8.13 17.63 16.51
CA GLY A 110 7.18 16.61 16.93
C GLY A 110 6.09 16.31 15.91
N TYR A 111 6.21 16.77 14.66
CA TYR A 111 5.21 16.54 13.62
C TYR A 111 5.56 15.34 12.74
N PHE A 112 4.55 14.52 12.47
CA PHE A 112 4.59 13.45 11.50
C PHE A 112 3.77 13.87 10.28
N ASP A 113 4.35 13.77 9.08
CA ASP A 113 3.77 14.23 7.81
C ASP A 113 2.62 13.34 7.29
N GLY A 114 2.37 12.21 7.97
CA GLY A 114 1.31 11.28 7.63
C GLY A 114 1.71 10.25 6.58
N ALA A 115 2.97 10.17 6.16
CA ALA A 115 3.47 9.18 5.21
C ALA A 115 4.65 8.39 5.77
N CYS A 116 4.74 7.11 5.43
CA CYS A 116 5.91 6.30 5.77
C CYS A 116 6.19 5.31 4.64
N THR A 117 7.44 4.89 4.51
CA THR A 117 7.83 3.98 3.43
C THR A 117 8.48 2.73 3.99
N ILE A 118 7.88 1.58 3.70
CA ILE A 118 8.45 0.27 4.05
C ILE A 118 9.22 -0.27 2.86
N ASN A 119 10.49 -0.58 3.07
CA ASN A 119 11.32 -1.26 2.08
C ASN A 119 10.94 -2.75 2.02
N MET A 120 10.64 -3.23 0.82
CA MET A 120 10.30 -4.63 0.57
C MET A 120 11.49 -5.35 -0.06
N LYS A 121 11.65 -6.64 0.28
CA LYS A 121 12.65 -7.50 -0.37
C LYS A 121 12.39 -7.57 -1.87
N SER A 122 13.44 -7.86 -2.63
CA SER A 122 13.38 -8.13 -4.06
C SER A 122 13.58 -9.61 -4.34
N PRO A 123 12.59 -10.32 -4.92
CA PRO A 123 11.21 -9.89 -5.13
C PRO A 123 10.43 -9.76 -3.80
N PRO A 124 9.27 -9.07 -3.78
CA PRO A 124 8.49 -8.85 -2.56
C PRO A 124 7.69 -10.11 -2.16
N GLU A 125 8.40 -11.19 -1.84
CA GLU A 125 7.81 -12.54 -1.69
C GLU A 125 6.68 -12.63 -0.68
N LEU A 126 6.80 -11.95 0.46
CA LEU A 126 5.76 -11.98 1.50
C LEU A 126 4.44 -11.43 0.96
N SER A 127 4.49 -10.30 0.26
CA SER A 127 3.33 -9.68 -0.37
C SER A 127 2.77 -10.48 -1.55
N LEU A 128 3.59 -11.33 -2.18
CA LEU A 128 3.18 -12.22 -3.27
C LEU A 128 2.58 -13.54 -2.75
N LYS A 129 3.05 -14.06 -1.61
CA LYS A 129 2.66 -15.38 -1.09
C LYS A 129 1.51 -15.29 -0.07
N HIS A 130 1.46 -14.21 0.71
CA HIS A 130 0.56 -14.09 1.85
C HIS A 130 -0.34 -12.86 1.75
N TYR A 131 -1.51 -12.95 2.36
CA TYR A 131 -2.45 -11.83 2.38
C TYR A 131 -2.03 -10.82 3.45
N LEU A 132 -2.00 -9.54 3.11
CA LEU A 132 -1.84 -8.46 4.10
C LEU A 132 -3.05 -8.49 5.04
N LYS A 133 -2.80 -8.71 6.34
CA LYS A 133 -3.85 -8.84 7.36
C LYS A 133 -4.11 -7.53 8.07
N LYS A 134 -3.04 -6.86 8.51
CA LYS A 134 -3.14 -5.59 9.20
C LYS A 134 -1.89 -4.75 9.06
N VAL A 135 -2.04 -3.46 9.27
CA VAL A 135 -0.94 -2.50 9.48
C VAL A 135 -1.02 -2.01 10.91
N VAL A 136 0.11 -2.03 11.61
CA VAL A 136 0.23 -1.59 12.99
C VAL A 136 1.17 -0.41 13.04
N VAL A 137 0.69 0.70 13.60
CA VAL A 137 1.48 1.91 13.84
C VAL A 137 1.64 2.07 15.34
N ASN A 138 2.88 2.04 15.81
CA ASN A 138 3.19 2.13 17.23
C ASN A 138 4.13 3.30 17.48
N THR A 139 3.70 4.24 18.31
CA THR A 139 4.45 5.46 18.66
C THR A 139 5.12 5.37 20.03
N GLY A 140 5.25 4.17 20.58
CA GLY A 140 5.64 3.89 21.97
C GLY A 140 4.57 4.23 23.02
N LYS A 141 3.69 5.21 22.74
CA LYS A 141 2.60 5.64 23.62
C LYS A 141 1.23 5.18 23.16
N LYS A 142 1.05 5.02 21.85
CA LYS A 142 -0.21 4.63 21.23
C LYS A 142 0.06 3.59 20.17
N GLU A 143 -0.79 2.56 20.15
CA GLU A 143 -0.86 1.61 19.07
C GLU A 143 -2.16 1.84 18.28
N VAL A 144 -2.03 1.96 16.96
CA VAL A 144 -3.16 2.05 16.03
C VAL A 144 -3.06 0.87 15.09
N VAL A 145 -4.14 0.08 15.04
CA VAL A 145 -4.23 -1.11 14.20
C VAL A 145 -5.25 -0.87 13.09
N TYR A 146 -4.77 -1.00 11.85
CA TYR A 146 -5.58 -0.98 10.65
C TYR A 146 -5.80 -2.41 10.16
N GLU A 147 -6.93 -3.00 10.54
CA GLU A 147 -7.33 -4.31 10.01
C GLU A 147 -7.71 -4.17 8.52
N VAL A 148 -7.09 -4.99 7.68
CA VAL A 148 -7.29 -4.99 6.23
C VAL A 148 -8.30 -6.07 5.88
N SER A 149 -9.38 -5.70 5.19
CA SER A 149 -10.39 -6.66 4.78
C SER A 149 -9.83 -7.65 3.74
N ALA A 150 -10.40 -8.85 3.67
CA ALA A 150 -9.98 -9.85 2.69
C ALA A 150 -10.05 -9.32 1.24
N GLN A 151 -11.03 -8.48 0.93
CA GLN A 151 -11.15 -7.84 -0.37
C GLN A 151 -10.01 -6.85 -0.63
N LYS A 152 -9.70 -5.96 0.32
CA LYS A 152 -8.59 -5.01 0.19
C LYS A 152 -7.23 -5.68 0.15
N SER A 153 -7.07 -6.79 0.87
CA SER A 153 -5.87 -7.61 0.83
C SER A 153 -5.64 -8.25 -0.54
N LYS A 154 -6.71 -8.75 -1.19
CA LYS A 154 -6.65 -9.26 -2.57
C LYS A 154 -6.30 -8.17 -3.58
N GLU A 155 -6.90 -6.98 -3.44
CA GLU A 155 -6.60 -5.81 -4.28
C GLU A 155 -5.13 -5.39 -4.15
N TYR A 156 -4.63 -5.29 -2.91
CA TYR A 156 -3.22 -5.01 -2.63
C TYR A 156 -2.27 -5.99 -3.31
N ARG A 157 -2.51 -7.29 -3.13
CA ARG A 157 -1.68 -8.34 -3.76
C ARG A 157 -1.70 -8.24 -5.28
N LYS A 158 -2.86 -8.01 -5.89
CA LYS A 158 -2.97 -7.85 -7.34
C LYS A 158 -2.17 -6.64 -7.84
N ASN A 159 -2.17 -5.53 -7.09
CA ASN A 159 -1.37 -4.36 -7.44
C ASN A 159 0.14 -4.63 -7.31
N ILE A 160 0.58 -5.39 -6.29
CA ILE A 160 1.97 -5.86 -6.19
C ILE A 160 2.34 -6.73 -7.40
N GLU A 161 1.50 -7.71 -7.76
CA GLU A 161 1.72 -8.58 -8.92
C GLU A 161 1.83 -7.78 -10.22
N ASN A 162 0.98 -6.77 -10.42
CA ASN A 162 1.07 -5.92 -11.60
C ASN A 162 2.38 -5.12 -11.63
N ILE A 163 2.80 -4.55 -10.50
CA ILE A 163 4.08 -3.82 -10.41
C ILE A 163 5.27 -4.75 -10.69
N VAL A 164 5.25 -5.97 -10.15
CA VAL A 164 6.29 -6.98 -10.40
C VAL A 164 6.34 -7.39 -11.88
N ASN A 165 5.20 -7.40 -12.57
CA ASN A 165 5.11 -7.85 -13.97
C ASN A 165 5.18 -6.73 -15.01
N ALA A 166 5.23 -5.46 -14.59
CA ALA A 166 5.32 -4.32 -15.49
C ALA A 166 6.62 -4.36 -16.32
N LYS A 167 6.57 -3.79 -17.53
CA LYS A 167 7.67 -3.73 -18.50
C LYS A 167 7.67 -2.40 -19.22
#